data_AF-A0A497H7Q6-F1
#
_entry.id   AF-A0A497H7Q6-F1
#
_cell.length_a   1.000
_cell.length_b   1.000
_cell.length_c   1.000
_cell.angle_alpha   90.00
_cell.angle_beta   90.00
_cell.angle_gamma   90.00
#
_symmetry.space_group_name_H-M   'P 1'
#
loop_
_entity.id
_entity.type
_entity.pdbx_description
1 polymer ?
#
loop_
_entity_poly.entity_id
_entity_poly.type
_entity_poly.pdbx_seq_one_letter_code
_entity_poly.pdbx_strand_id
1 'polypeptide(L)'
;MFPLGLLLAFLLAFFAPFIFAAPGAVMFRGEARDFEMGRIAAAGSMANIAIAMITFPFYILVFFEVDPWGKIFGFVCLVNALLATFNLLPLGSLDGVKIIRWNGIVWSLLFILSLFVTLLILFRAPSFLI
;
A
#
# COMPACT_ATOMS: atom_id res chain seq x y z
N MET A 1 0.08 -18.02 13.94
CA MET A 1 -0.49 -18.25 12.58
C MET A 1 -1.90 -17.69 12.58
N PHE A 2 -2.35 -17.01 11.52
CA PHE A 2 -3.74 -16.52 11.39
C PHE A 2 -4.57 -17.59 10.64
N PRO A 3 -5.23 -18.54 11.33
CA PRO A 3 -5.96 -19.63 10.67
C PRO A 3 -7.09 -19.14 9.75
N LEU A 4 -7.68 -17.97 10.06
CA LEU A 4 -8.73 -17.35 9.26
C LEU A 4 -8.23 -16.86 7.89
N GLY A 5 -7.00 -16.31 7.83
CA GLY A 5 -6.39 -15.87 6.57
C GLY A 5 -6.05 -17.05 5.66
N LEU A 6 -5.65 -18.18 6.26
CA LEU A 6 -5.41 -19.42 5.54
C LEU A 6 -6.72 -20.02 4.99
N LEU A 7 -7.79 -20.00 5.79
CA LEU A 7 -9.12 -20.42 5.37
C LEU A 7 -9.66 -19.54 4.23
N LEU A 8 -9.49 -18.23 4.32
CA LEU A 8 -9.90 -17.29 3.27
C LEU A 8 -9.11 -17.53 1.98
N ALA A 9 -7.79 -17.71 2.06
CA ALA A 9 -6.96 -18.04 0.90
C ALA A 9 -7.36 -19.38 0.26
N PHE A 10 -7.69 -20.40 1.07
CA PHE A 10 -8.19 -21.69 0.60
C PHE A 10 -9.54 -21.57 -0.10
N LEU A 11 -10.48 -20.79 0.45
CA LEU A 11 -11.78 -20.54 -0.17
C LEU A 11 -11.64 -19.74 -1.48
N LEU A 12 -10.81 -18.69 -1.50
CA LEU A 12 -10.51 -17.92 -2.70
C LEU A 12 -9.89 -18.78 -3.79
N ALA A 13 -9.00 -19.72 -3.44
CA ALA A 13 -8.41 -20.67 -4.39
C ALA A 13 -9.45 -21.56 -5.09
N PHE A 14 -10.59 -21.82 -4.45
CA PHE A 14 -11.65 -22.64 -5.03
C PHE A 14 -12.62 -21.84 -5.92
N PHE A 15 -12.85 -20.56 -5.60
CA PHE A 15 -13.90 -19.75 -6.24
C PHE A 15 -13.41 -18.58 -7.09
N ALA A 16 -12.13 -18.21 -7.00
CA ALA A 16 -11.56 -17.09 -7.76
C ALA A 16 -10.37 -17.56 -8.63
N PRO A 17 -10.16 -16.95 -9.81
CA PRO A 17 -9.01 -17.25 -10.67
C PRO A 17 -7.68 -16.72 -10.12
N PHE A 18 -7.69 -16.04 -8.97
CA PHE A 18 -6.51 -15.52 -8.29
C PHE A 18 -6.62 -15.76 -6.78
N ILE A 19 -5.46 -15.99 -6.15
CA ILE A 19 -5.35 -16.24 -4.71
C ILE A 19 -4.61 -15.08 -4.06
N PHE A 20 -5.23 -14.43 -3.08
CA PHE A 20 -4.59 -13.39 -2.29
C PHE A 20 -4.15 -13.98 -0.94
N ALA A 21 -2.92 -14.48 -0.88
CA ALA A 21 -2.30 -15.02 0.33
C ALA A 21 -1.18 -14.09 0.79
N ALA A 22 -1.46 -13.20 1.75
CA ALA A 22 -0.44 -12.36 2.35
C ALA A 22 0.40 -13.20 3.35
N PRO A 23 1.75 -13.28 3.20
CA PRO A 23 2.60 -14.04 4.12
C PRO A 23 2.48 -13.47 5.54
N GLY A 24 2.42 -14.40 6.50
CA GLY A 24 2.07 -14.16 7.89
C GLY A 24 2.92 -13.10 8.59
N ALA A 25 2.28 -12.40 9.53
CA ALA A 25 2.88 -11.40 10.39
C ALA A 25 4.20 -11.90 11.01
N VAL A 26 5.27 -11.11 10.84
CA VAL A 26 6.50 -11.27 11.62
C VAL A 26 6.13 -11.07 13.09
N MET A 27 6.22 -12.13 13.88
CA MET A 27 5.93 -12.09 15.31
C MET A 27 7.09 -11.42 16.02
N PHE A 28 6.95 -10.15 16.37
CA PHE A 28 7.91 -9.44 17.21
C PHE A 28 7.85 -10.02 18.62
N ARG A 29 8.99 -10.46 19.15
CA ARG A 29 9.12 -10.94 20.53
C ARG A 29 9.66 -9.78 21.37
N GLY A 30 8.79 -9.14 22.14
CA GLY A 30 9.11 -8.02 23.02
C GLY A 30 7.91 -7.09 23.21
N GLU A 31 7.86 -6.35 24.32
CA GLU A 31 6.89 -5.27 24.56
C GLU A 31 7.18 -4.09 23.62
N ALA A 32 6.84 -4.24 22.34
CA ALA A 32 6.97 -3.14 21.40
C ALA A 32 5.95 -2.08 21.78
N ARG A 33 6.43 -0.94 22.27
CA ARG A 33 5.56 0.18 22.68
C ARG A 33 4.79 0.66 21.46
N ASP A 34 3.53 1.03 21.64
CA ASP A 34 2.67 1.52 20.54
C ASP A 34 3.36 2.65 19.75
N PHE A 35 4.18 3.47 20.43
CA PHE A 35 5.01 4.50 19.83
C PHE A 35 6.00 3.98 18.77
N GLU A 36 6.75 2.91 19.08
CA GLU A 36 7.76 2.35 18.17
C GLU A 36 7.07 1.67 16.99
N MET A 37 6.03 0.88 17.28
CA MET A 37 5.25 0.18 16.26
C MET A 37 4.54 1.13 15.31
N GLY A 38 3.94 2.20 15.84
CA GLY A 38 3.29 3.24 15.04
C GLY A 38 4.26 3.97 14.12
N ARG A 39 5.48 4.29 14.59
CA ARG A 39 6.50 4.95 13.75
C ARG A 39 7.05 4.05 12.66
N ILE A 40 7.29 2.77 12.97
CA ILE A 40 7.75 1.79 11.97
C ILE A 40 6.68 1.60 10.90
N ALA A 41 5.42 1.45 11.30
CA ALA A 41 4.27 1.34 10.41
C ALA A 41 4.08 2.59 9.53
N ALA A 42 4.21 3.78 10.13
CA ALA A 42 4.16 5.05 9.40
C ALA A 42 5.29 5.15 8.37
N ALA A 43 6.52 4.75 8.72
CA ALA A 43 7.66 4.77 7.80
C ALA A 43 7.44 3.86 6.58
N GLY A 44 6.87 2.66 6.78
CA GLY A 44 6.53 1.77 5.68
C GLY A 44 5.51 2.37 4.71
N SER A 45 4.44 2.97 5.24
CA SER A 45 3.43 3.66 4.41
C SER A 45 4.00 4.91 3.72
N MET A 46 4.82 5.70 4.41
CA MET A 46 5.49 6.88 3.84
C MET A 46 6.44 6.52 2.69
N ALA A 47 7.17 5.40 2.79
CA ALA A 47 8.04 4.95 1.70
C ALA A 47 7.24 4.67 0.42
N ASN A 48 6.10 4.00 0.53
CA ASN A 48 5.22 3.74 -0.62
C ASN A 48 4.67 5.04 -1.21
N ILE A 49 4.21 5.98 -0.38
CA ILE A 49 3.76 7.31 -0.86
C ILE A 49 4.91 8.03 -1.58
N ALA A 50 6.11 8.02 -1.03
CA ALA A 50 7.28 8.65 -1.64
C ALA A 50 7.64 8.04 -2.99
N ILE A 51 7.66 6.71 -3.11
CA ILE A 51 7.91 6.02 -4.37
C ILE A 51 6.83 6.41 -5.40
N ALA A 52 5.56 6.40 -5.02
CA ALA A 52 4.47 6.81 -5.91
C ALA A 52 4.62 8.28 -6.37
N MET A 53 4.89 9.21 -5.45
CA MET A 53 5.05 10.63 -5.76
C MET A 53 6.29 10.95 -6.59
N ILE A 54 7.36 10.16 -6.47
CA ILE A 54 8.55 10.32 -7.30
C ILE A 54 8.31 9.72 -8.68
N THR A 55 7.80 8.50 -8.76
CA THR A 55 7.63 7.80 -10.05
C THR A 55 6.54 8.42 -10.91
N PHE A 56 5.51 9.03 -10.32
CA PHE A 56 4.42 9.67 -11.04
C PHE A 56 4.84 10.82 -11.99
N PRO A 57 5.58 11.86 -11.56
CA PRO A 57 6.07 12.90 -12.46
C PRO A 57 7.06 12.36 -13.49
N PHE A 58 7.90 11.38 -13.16
CA PHE A 58 8.76 10.73 -14.15
C PHE A 58 7.94 10.03 -15.23
N TYR A 59 6.86 9.34 -14.86
CA TYR A 59 5.94 8.77 -15.82
C TYR A 59 5.32 9.84 -16.73
N ILE A 60 4.72 10.89 -16.17
CA ILE A 60 3.99 11.89 -16.96
C ILE A 60 4.92 12.72 -17.85
N LEU A 61 6.09 13.13 -17.34
CA LEU A 61 6.93 14.12 -17.99
C LEU A 61 7.98 13.51 -18.91
N VAL A 62 8.40 12.26 -18.67
CA VAL A 62 9.55 11.65 -19.36
C VAL A 62 9.15 10.40 -20.14
N PHE A 63 8.36 9.51 -19.54
CA PHE A 63 8.19 8.15 -20.06
C PHE A 63 6.79 7.83 -20.61
N PHE A 64 5.87 8.80 -20.66
CA PHE A 64 4.45 8.57 -21.00
C PHE A 64 4.25 7.76 -22.30
N GLU A 65 4.97 8.09 -23.37
CA GLU A 65 4.88 7.42 -24.68
C GLU A 65 6.08 6.52 -24.98
N VAL A 66 6.93 6.24 -23.98
CA VAL A 66 8.18 5.50 -24.17
C VAL A 66 7.98 4.05 -23.75
N ASP A 67 7.59 3.18 -24.68
CA ASP A 67 7.49 1.74 -24.43
C ASP A 67 8.90 1.09 -24.34
N PRO A 68 9.17 0.17 -23.39
CA PRO A 68 8.30 -0.36 -22.32
C PRO A 68 8.36 0.45 -21.01
N TRP A 69 9.19 1.49 -20.94
CA TRP A 69 9.49 2.23 -19.71
C TRP A 69 8.27 2.91 -19.10
N GLY A 70 7.41 3.53 -19.90
CA GLY A 70 6.16 4.15 -19.45
C GLY A 70 5.26 3.17 -18.70
N LYS A 71 5.12 1.94 -19.21
CA LYS A 71 4.35 0.87 -18.55
C LYS A 71 4.96 0.45 -17.22
N ILE A 72 6.28 0.32 -17.16
CA ILE A 72 7.00 -0.03 -15.93
C ILE A 72 6.80 1.05 -14.86
N PHE A 73 7.05 2.33 -15.20
CA PHE A 73 6.89 3.44 -14.26
C PHE A 73 5.43 3.63 -13.83
N GLY A 74 4.49 3.52 -14.78
CA GLY A 74 3.06 3.57 -14.50
C GLY A 74 2.61 2.46 -13.53
N PHE A 75 3.09 1.24 -13.76
CA PHE A 75 2.79 0.10 -12.89
C PHE A 75 3.39 0.28 -11.48
N VAL A 76 4.68 0.65 -11.39
CA VAL A 76 5.34 0.90 -10.09
C VAL A 76 4.62 1.99 -9.30
N CYS A 77 4.23 3.07 -9.98
CA CYS A 77 3.48 4.18 -9.39
C CYS A 77 2.13 3.71 -8.83
N LEU A 78 1.34 2.99 -9.65
CA LEU A 78 0.03 2.47 -9.27
C LEU A 78 0.11 1.51 -8.07
N VAL A 79 1.03 0.54 -8.13
CA VAL A 79 1.19 -0.45 -7.06
C VAL A 79 1.57 0.22 -5.74
N ASN A 80 2.53 1.14 -5.73
CA ASN A 80 2.96 1.81 -4.50
C ASN A 80 1.85 2.70 -3.92
N ALA A 81 1.10 3.42 -4.76
CA ALA A 81 -0.02 4.24 -4.30
C ALA A 81 -1.13 3.38 -3.67
N LEU A 82 -1.48 2.25 -4.30
CA LEU A 82 -2.48 1.32 -3.76
C LEU A 82 -2.00 0.67 -2.46
N LEU A 83 -0.74 0.22 -2.40
CA LEU A 83 -0.16 -0.38 -1.19
C LEU A 83 -0.13 0.60 -0.02
N ALA A 84 0.23 1.87 -0.26
CA ALA A 84 0.18 2.91 0.77
C ALA A 84 -1.24 3.08 1.34
N THR A 85 -2.22 3.25 0.46
CA THR A 85 -3.62 3.49 0.87
C THR A 85 -4.21 2.28 1.57
N PHE A 86 -3.92 1.07 1.07
CA PHE A 86 -4.38 -0.17 1.68
C PHE A 86 -3.75 -0.39 3.06
N ASN A 87 -2.43 -0.18 3.22
CA ASN A 87 -1.76 -0.35 4.50
C ASN A 87 -2.24 0.65 5.56
N LEU A 88 -2.74 1.81 5.16
CA LEU A 88 -3.29 2.80 6.07
C LEU A 88 -4.75 2.54 6.48
N LEU A 89 -5.44 1.53 5.93
CA LEU A 89 -6.79 1.19 6.37
C LEU A 89 -6.78 0.71 7.84
N PRO A 90 -7.77 1.12 8.66
CA PRO A 90 -7.83 0.78 10.08
C PRO A 90 -8.41 -0.62 10.31
N LEU A 91 -7.89 -1.63 9.60
CA LEU A 91 -8.42 -3.00 9.60
C LEU A 91 -7.35 -4.04 9.96
N GLY A 92 -7.71 -4.98 10.85
CA GLY A 92 -6.92 -6.18 11.13
C GLY A 92 -5.47 -5.89 11.55
N SER A 93 -4.51 -6.47 10.82
CA SER A 93 -3.07 -6.36 11.07
C SER A 93 -2.36 -5.28 10.24
N LEU A 94 -3.13 -4.45 9.52
CA LEU A 94 -2.58 -3.40 8.67
C LEU A 94 -1.90 -2.30 9.50
N ASP A 95 -1.04 -1.55 8.85
CA ASP A 95 -0.22 -0.52 9.48
C ASP A 95 -1.06 0.64 10.04
N GLY A 96 -2.20 0.95 9.42
CA GLY A 96 -3.15 1.96 9.88
C GLY A 96 -3.60 1.77 11.33
N VAL A 97 -3.85 0.52 11.74
CA VAL A 97 -4.22 0.21 13.13
C VAL A 97 -3.10 0.57 14.11
N LYS A 98 -1.85 0.28 13.75
CA LYS A 98 -0.67 0.58 14.60
C LYS A 98 -0.45 2.09 14.70
N ILE A 99 -0.60 2.82 13.58
CA ILE A 99 -0.43 4.27 13.55
C ILE A 99 -1.54 4.96 14.34
N ILE A 100 -2.80 4.52 14.25
CA ILE A 100 -3.91 5.08 15.04
C ILE A 100 -3.66 4.94 16.55
N ARG A 101 -3.18 3.77 16.99
CA ARG A 101 -2.85 3.52 18.41
C ARG A 101 -1.75 4.45 18.91
N TRP A 102 -0.81 4.81 18.04
CA TRP A 102 0.25 5.77 18.36
C TRP A 102 -0.22 7.22 18.29
N ASN A 103 -0.80 7.63 17.17
CA ASN A 103 -1.25 8.99 16.88
C ASN A 103 -2.29 9.02 15.74
N GLY A 104 -3.55 9.23 16.10
CA GLY A 104 -4.66 9.33 15.13
C GLY A 104 -4.56 10.50 14.15
N ILE A 105 -3.91 11.61 14.53
CA ILE A 105 -3.71 12.77 13.65
C ILE A 105 -2.72 12.39 12.54
N VAL A 106 -1.57 11.80 12.90
CA VAL A 106 -0.57 11.34 11.94
C VAL A 106 -1.20 10.32 10.97
N TRP A 107 -1.99 9.39 11.49
CA TRP A 107 -2.73 8.46 10.64
C TRP A 107 -3.64 9.19 9.64
N SER A 108 -4.48 10.13 10.11
CA SER A 108 -5.42 10.83 9.22
C SER A 108 -4.71 11.62 8.12
N LEU A 109 -3.59 12.27 8.44
CA LEU A 109 -2.80 13.03 7.46
C LEU A 109 -2.19 12.10 6.41
N LEU A 110 -1.60 10.98 6.84
CA LEU A 110 -1.04 9.99 5.92
C LEU A 110 -2.13 9.36 5.05
N PHE A 111 -3.28 9.02 5.62
CA PHE A 111 -4.39 8.41 4.89
C PHE A 111 -4.98 9.36 3.84
N ILE A 112 -5.23 10.62 4.19
CA ILE A 112 -5.72 11.64 3.26
C ILE A 112 -4.71 11.86 2.12
N LEU A 113 -3.42 12.01 2.46
CA LEU A 113 -2.37 12.19 1.45
C LEU A 113 -2.29 10.99 0.50
N SER A 114 -2.27 9.78 1.07
CA SER A 114 -2.20 8.54 0.29
C SER A 114 -3.41 8.40 -0.62
N LEU A 115 -4.61 8.62 -0.10
CA LEU A 115 -5.85 8.53 -0.87
C LEU A 115 -5.87 9.56 -2.01
N PHE A 116 -5.46 10.79 -1.75
CA PHE A 116 -5.34 11.83 -2.77
C PHE A 116 -4.38 11.40 -3.89
N VAL A 117 -3.18 10.93 -3.54
CA VAL A 117 -2.18 10.44 -4.51
C VAL A 117 -2.73 9.27 -5.32
N THR A 118 -3.37 8.29 -4.66
CA THR A 118 -3.98 7.14 -5.34
C THR A 118 -5.07 7.56 -6.32
N LEU A 119 -5.99 8.44 -5.92
CA LEU A 119 -7.07 8.92 -6.80
C LEU A 119 -6.50 9.66 -8.00
N LEU A 120 -5.52 10.53 -7.78
CA LEU A 120 -4.85 11.28 -8.84
C LEU A 120 -4.21 10.34 -9.87
N ILE A 121 -3.53 9.29 -9.40
CA ILE A 121 -2.92 8.25 -10.25
C ILE A 121 -3.99 7.43 -10.98
N LEU A 122 -5.07 7.05 -10.31
CA LEU A 122 -6.15 6.25 -10.90
C LEU A 122 -6.88 6.98 -12.03
N PHE A 123 -7.06 8.30 -11.92
CA PHE A 123 -7.58 9.09 -13.05
C PHE A 123 -6.72 8.98 -14.31
N ARG A 124 -5.42 8.66 -14.15
CA ARG A 124 -4.47 8.44 -15.24
C ARG A 124 -4.10 6.96 -15.43
N ALA A 125 -4.75 6.04 -14.72
CA ALA A 125 -4.46 4.62 -14.86
C ALA A 125 -4.75 4.01 -16.23
N PRO A 126 -5.76 4.46 -17.00
CA PRO A 126 -5.99 3.92 -18.35
C PRO A 126 -4.79 4.04 -19.27
N SER A 127 -3.95 5.07 -19.11
CA SER A 127 -2.74 5.26 -19.91
C SER A 127 -1.53 4.43 -19.44
N PHE A 128 -1.65 3.67 -18.35
CA PHE A 128 -0.61 2.72 -17.93
C PHE A 128 -0.75 1.34 -18.60
N LEU A 129 -1.96 0.99 -19.04
CA LEU A 129 -2.35 -0.36 -19.47
C LEU A 129 -2.53 -0.51 -20.99
N ILE A 130 -2.40 0.58 -21.74
CA ILE A 130 -2.45 0.66 -23.21
C ILE A 130 -1.02 0.84 -23.70
#